data_AF-A0A7W3RFN4-F1
#
_entry.id   AF-A0A7W3RFN4-F1
#
_cell.length_a   1.000
_cell.length_b   1.000
_cell.length_c   1.000
_cell.angle_alpha   90.00
_cell.angle_beta   90.00
_cell.angle_gamma   90.00
#
_symmetry.space_group_name_H-M   'P 1'
#
loop_
_entity.id
_entity.type
_entity.pdbx_description
1 polymer ?
#
loop_
_entity_poly.entity_id
_entity_poly.type
_entity_poly.pdbx_seq_one_letter_code
_entity_poly.pdbx_strand_id
1 'polypeptide(L)' 'MGMPLELNTMIVTKGNEKRVTDNIFQIEKKGYRLYPLDIPLNIHKTKNGECIGTAVVRKVEMEQEKTIVTYELTKLHSTN' A
#
# COMPACT_ATOMS: atom_id res chain seq x y z
N MET A 1 -0.11 3.66 28.34
CA MET A 1 -0.87 3.26 27.15
C MET A 1 -0.01 3.58 25.93
N GLY A 2 0.29 2.60 25.08
CA GLY A 2 1.19 2.77 23.93
C GLY A 2 0.43 2.77 22.60
N MET A 3 1.01 3.38 21.57
CA MET A 3 0.47 3.37 20.21
C MET A 3 0.85 2.05 19.52
N PRO A 4 -0.11 1.17 19.17
CA PRO A 4 0.21 -0.03 18.41
C PRO A 4 0.56 0.35 16.96
N LEU A 5 1.73 -0.10 16.49
CA LEU A 5 2.23 0.14 15.14
C LEU A 5 2.55 -1.18 14.44
N GLU A 6 2.22 -1.27 13.15
CA GLU A 6 2.57 -2.40 12.28
C GLU A 6 3.50 -1.91 11.16
N LEU A 7 4.67 -2.53 10.99
CA LEU A 7 5.54 -2.25 9.85
C LEU A 7 5.19 -3.18 8.69
N ASN A 8 4.83 -2.60 7.54
CA ASN A 8 4.51 -3.35 6.33
C ASN A 8 5.56 -3.11 5.24
N THR A 9 6.12 -4.20 4.72
CA THR A 9 7.12 -4.20 3.63
C THR A 9 6.50 -4.53 2.26
N MET A 10 5.18 -4.69 2.19
CA MET A 10 4.43 -4.98 0.97
C MET A 10 3.06 -4.31 1.00
N ILE A 11 2.52 -3.99 -0.17
CA ILE A 11 1.21 -3.38 -0.32
C ILE A 11 0.19 -4.47 -0.70
N VAL A 12 -0.66 -4.88 0.25
CA VAL A 12 -1.72 -5.87 -0.03
C VAL A 12 -3.02 -5.13 -0.34
N THR A 13 -3.53 -5.13 -1.57
CA THR A 13 -4.65 -4.24 -1.92
C THR A 13 -6.04 -4.77 -1.53
N LYS A 14 -6.25 -6.09 -1.60
CA LYS A 14 -7.56 -6.75 -1.44
C LYS A 14 -8.65 -6.21 -2.39
N GLY A 15 -8.29 -5.51 -3.47
CA GLY A 15 -9.24 -4.88 -4.40
C GLY A 15 -9.91 -3.60 -3.87
N ASN A 16 -9.40 -3.03 -2.77
CA ASN A 16 -9.95 -1.83 -2.13
C ASN A 16 -9.16 -0.54 -2.45
N GLU A 17 -8.21 -0.62 -3.39
CA GLU A 17 -7.47 0.52 -3.88
C GLU A 17 -8.35 1.46 -4.70
N LYS A 18 -8.12 2.77 -4.55
CA LYS A 18 -8.79 3.81 -5.33
C LYS A 18 -7.74 4.52 -6.16
N ARG A 19 -7.99 4.64 -7.47
CA ARG A 19 -7.15 5.45 -8.36
C ARG A 19 -7.44 6.93 -8.10
N VAL A 20 -6.41 7.72 -7.83
CA VAL A 20 -6.54 9.17 -7.58
C VAL A 20 -6.30 9.94 -8.88
N THR A 21 -5.14 9.73 -9.51
CA THR A 21 -4.77 10.32 -10.81
C THR A 21 -3.68 9.47 -11.46
N ASP A 22 -3.66 9.35 -12.78
CA ASP A 22 -2.60 8.65 -13.54
C ASP A 22 -2.24 7.29 -12.92
N ASN A 23 -1.00 7.08 -12.49
CA ASN A 23 -0.55 5.84 -11.83
C ASN A 23 -0.54 5.94 -10.31
N ILE A 24 -1.21 6.94 -9.73
CA ILE A 24 -1.29 7.16 -8.29
C ILE A 24 -2.57 6.54 -7.74
N PHE A 25 -2.39 5.68 -6.75
CA PHE A 25 -3.45 4.96 -6.06
C PHE A 25 -3.40 5.22 -4.56
N GLN A 26 -4.55 5.09 -3.92
CA GLN A 26 -4.71 5.19 -2.48
C GLN A 26 -5.34 3.93 -1.92
N ILE A 27 -4.89 3.53 -0.73
CA ILE A 27 -5.52 2.47 0.03
C ILE A 27 -5.62 2.82 1.51
N GLU A 28 -6.82 2.60 2.05
CA GLU A 28 -7.08 2.71 3.48
C GLU A 28 -6.78 1.38 4.18
N LYS A 29 -6.13 1.47 5.34
CA LYS A 29 -5.83 0.35 6.22
C LYS A 29 -6.29 0.63 7.63
N LYS A 30 -6.77 -0.42 8.30
CA LYS A 30 -7.05 -0.39 9.73
C LYS A 30 -5.73 -0.41 10.53
N GLY A 31 -5.69 0.40 11.58
CA GLY A 31 -4.55 0.57 12.48
C GLY A 31 -3.51 1.53 11.92
N TYR A 32 -2.52 1.85 12.76
CA TYR A 32 -1.37 2.67 12.39
C TYR A 32 -0.27 1.80 11.79
N ARG A 33 0.09 2.09 10.54
CA ARG A 33 0.98 1.25 9.74
C ARG A 33 2.11 2.05 9.13
N LEU A 34 3.33 1.62 9.37
CA LEU A 34 4.51 2.18 8.74
C LEU A 34 4.76 1.49 7.41
N TYR A 35 5.13 2.28 6.41
CA TYR A 35 5.59 1.82 5.12
C TYR A 35 6.91 2.52 4.78
N PRO A 36 7.86 1.82 4.17
CA PRO A 36 9.00 2.48 3.56
C PRO A 36 8.54 3.47 2.49
N LEU A 37 9.01 4.71 2.57
CA LEU A 37 8.74 5.76 1.60
C LEU A 37 9.82 5.77 0.52
N ASP A 38 9.44 6.14 -0.70
CA ASP A 38 10.34 6.38 -1.83
C ASP A 38 11.22 5.20 -2.26
N ILE A 39 10.88 3.98 -1.82
CA ILE A 39 11.47 2.74 -2.30
C ILE A 39 10.43 1.84 -2.98
N PRO A 40 10.83 1.03 -3.99
CA PRO A 40 9.93 0.09 -4.63
C PRO A 40 9.51 -1.04 -3.68
N LEU A 41 8.20 -1.27 -3.57
CA LEU A 41 7.58 -2.34 -2.80
C LEU A 41 6.70 -3.21 -3.71
N ASN A 42 6.61 -4.50 -3.37
CA ASN A 42 5.73 -5.43 -4.07
C ASN A 42 4.27 -5.19 -3.70
N ILE A 43 3.41 -5.31 -4.70
CA ILE A 43 1.95 -5.22 -4.56
C ILE A 43 1.37 -6.62 -4.72
N HIS A 44 0.48 -7.00 -3.81
CA HIS A 44 -0.22 -8.28 -3.85
C HIS A 44 -1.72 -8.06 -3.72
N LYS A 45 -2.53 -8.88 -4.39
CA LYS A 45 -3.99 -8.84 -4.20
C LYS A 45 -4.40 -9.38 -2.83
N THR A 46 -3.79 -10.49 -2.40
CA THR A 46 -4.00 -11.12 -1.09
C THR A 46 -2.65 -11.34 -0.39
N LYS A 47 -2.64 -11.53 0.93
CA LYS A 47 -1.40 -11.64 1.72
C LYS A 47 -0.48 -12.79 1.27
N ASN A 48 -1.06 -13.90 0.82
CA ASN A 48 -0.35 -15.08 0.35
C ASN A 48 -0.49 -15.24 -1.19
N GLY A 49 -1.01 -14.23 -1.87
CA GLY A 49 -1.23 -14.26 -3.32
C GLY A 49 0.01 -13.84 -4.09
N GLU A 50 -0.05 -14.02 -5.40
CA GLU A 50 1.02 -13.61 -6.30
C GLU A 50 1.22 -12.08 -6.32
N CYS A 51 2.46 -11.69 -6.64
CA CYS A 51 2.81 -10.30 -6.85
C CYS A 51 2.17 -9.81 -8.15
N ILE A 52 1.34 -8.78 -8.05
CA ILE A 52 0.60 -8.19 -9.17
C ILE A 52 1.30 -6.95 -9.74
N GLY A 53 2.34 -6.45 -9.08
CA GLY A 53 3.03 -5.24 -9.51
C GLY A 53 4.05 -4.72 -8.49
N THR A 54 4.70 -3.63 -8.86
CA THR A 54 5.64 -2.90 -8.00
C THR A 54 5.19 -1.44 -7.92
N ALA A 55 5.20 -0.87 -6.72
CA ALA A 55 4.85 0.53 -6.49
C ALA A 55 5.81 1.21 -5.50
N VAL A 56 5.87 2.53 -5.57
CA VAL A 56 6.60 3.37 -4.63
C VAL A 56 5.60 4.12 -3.76
N VAL A 57 5.71 3.98 -2.44
CA VAL A 57 4.86 4.75 -1.51
C VAL A 57 5.35 6.19 -1.47
N ARG A 58 4.46 7.13 -1.76
CA ARG A 58 4.75 8.57 -1.80
C ARG A 58 4.27 9.32 -0.57
N LYS A 59 3.20 8.83 0.07
CA LYS A 59 2.62 9.46 1.25
C LYS A 59 1.97 8.43 2.16
N VAL A 60 2.16 8.60 3.46
CA VAL A 60 1.46 7.85 4.51
C VAL A 60 0.83 8.85 5.46
N GLU A 61 -0.48 8.72 5.66
CA GLU A 61 -1.25 9.55 6.58
C GLU A 61 -1.89 8.66 7.63
N MET A 62 -1.78 9.04 8.89
CA MET A 62 -2.28 8.27 10.02
C MET A 62 -3.23 9.13 10.84
N GLU A 63 -4.49 8.73 10.89
CA GLU A 63 -5.53 9.41 11.68
C GLU A 63 -6.62 8.42 12.05
N GLN A 64 -7.32 8.66 13.17
CA GLN A 64 -8.53 7.92 13.54
C GLN A 64 -8.36 6.38 13.50
N GLU A 65 -7.25 5.85 14.02
CA GLU A 65 -6.90 4.42 13.98
C GLU A 65 -6.84 3.81 12.57
N LYS A 66 -6.50 4.64 11.58
CA LYS A 66 -6.35 4.25 10.18
C LYS A 66 -5.05 4.76 9.62
N THR A 67 -4.64 4.14 8.52
CA THR A 67 -3.53 4.58 7.70
C THR A 67 -4.00 4.67 6.26
N ILE A 68 -3.84 5.84 5.64
CA ILE A 68 -4.02 6.04 4.20
C ILE A 68 -2.64 6.01 3.56
N VAL A 69 -2.46 5.09 2.62
CA VAL A 69 -1.21 4.93 1.88
C VAL A 69 -1.47 5.39 0.45
N THR A 70 -0.76 6.43 0.02
CA THR A 70 -0.74 6.89 -1.37
C THR A 70 0.52 6.37 -2.03
N TYR A 71 0.38 5.63 -3.12
CA TYR A 71 1.49 5.01 -3.82
C TYR A 71 1.36 5.16 -5.32
N GLU A 72 2.50 5.17 -6.00
CA GLU A 72 2.63 5.26 -7.45
C GLU A 72 2.96 3.88 -8.00
N LEU A 73 2.09 3.36 -8.87
CA LEU A 73 2.29 2.10 -9.56
C LEU A 73 3.36 2.27 -10.65
N THR A 74 4.48 1.56 -10.49
CA THR A 74 5.63 1.64 -11.42
C THR A 74 5.62 0.53 -12.46
N LYS A 75 5.17 -0.67 -12.07
CA LYS A 75 5.15 -1.84 -12.95
C LYS A 75 3.97 -2.73 -12.60
N LEU A 76 3.29 -3.25 -13.62
CA LEU A 76 2.32 -4.32 -13.48
C LEU A 76 2.99 -5.65 -13.83
N HIS A 77 2.77 -6.65 -12.99
CA HIS A 77 3.04 -8.04 -13.33
C HIS A 77 1.74 -8.59 -13.91
N SER A 78 1.64 -8.57 -15.25
CA SER A 78 0.52 -9.18 -15.96
C SER A 78 0.63 -10.69 -15.80
N THR A 79 -0.28 -11.30 -15.05
CA THR A 79 -0.61 -12.70 -15.23
C THR A 79 -1.51 -12.79 -16.45
N ASN A 80 -0.98 -13.36 -17.54
CA ASN A 80 -1.78 -13.81 -18.69
C ASN A 80 -2.76 -14.91 -18.24
#